data_AF-A0A645H3S2-F1
#
_entry.id   AF-A0A645H3S2-F1
#
_cell.length_a   1.000
_cell.length_b   1.000
_cell.length_c   1.000
_cell.angle_alpha   90.00
_cell.angle_beta   90.00
_cell.angle_gamma   90.00
#
_symmetry.space_group_name_H-M   'P 1'
#
loop_
_entity.id
_entity.type
_entity.pdbx_description
1 polymer ?
#
loop_
_entity_poly.entity_id
_entity_poly.type
_entity_poly.pdbx_seq_one_letter_code
_entity_poly.pdbx_strand_id
1 'polypeptide(L)'
;MLGKIFNDNHSLLLYSDYSLYHMLHICHNSISIDTFLNDAINYLRKYDYKNNTSYYDSLYSYLLNNCSIIETSRSLFIHRNTLIYRINKIIELTNIDLKNPTERLHLLLSYKISIYIDSIKA
;
A
#
# COMPACT_ATOMS: atom_id res chain seq x y z
N MET A 1 7.03 -21.07 0.56
CA MET A 1 5.75 -20.31 0.44
C MET A 1 5.90 -18.79 0.61
N LEU A 2 7.04 -18.24 1.07
CA LEU A 2 7.34 -16.80 0.92
C LEU A 2 8.00 -16.45 -0.43
N GLY A 3 8.72 -17.41 -1.04
CA GLY A 3 9.39 -17.23 -2.34
C GLY A 3 8.46 -17.09 -3.56
N LYS A 4 7.13 -17.27 -3.41
CA LYS A 4 6.16 -16.99 -4.48
C LYS A 4 5.72 -15.53 -4.55
N ILE A 5 5.97 -14.74 -3.50
CA ILE A 5 5.61 -13.31 -3.46
C ILE A 5 6.56 -12.49 -4.34
N PHE A 6 7.78 -12.99 -4.57
CA PHE A 6 8.83 -12.30 -5.32
C PHE A 6 9.41 -13.25 -6.36
N ASN A 7 8.89 -13.16 -7.58
CA ASN A 7 9.34 -13.94 -8.73
C ASN A 7 10.55 -13.24 -9.39
N ASP A 8 11.68 -13.13 -8.68
CA ASP A 8 12.89 -12.49 -9.19
C ASP A 8 14.12 -13.42 -9.11
N ASN A 9 14.86 -13.49 -10.23
CA ASN A 9 16.00 -14.36 -10.51
C ASN A 9 17.29 -14.01 -9.72
N HIS A 10 17.20 -13.71 -8.42
CA HIS A 10 18.38 -13.42 -7.59
C HIS A 10 18.72 -14.58 -6.65
N SER A 11 19.95 -15.09 -6.76
CA SER A 11 20.45 -16.26 -6.01
C SER A 11 20.81 -15.97 -4.54
N LEU A 12 20.76 -14.71 -4.10
CA LEU A 12 20.98 -14.31 -2.71
C LEU A 12 19.96 -13.22 -2.35
N LEU A 13 19.20 -13.48 -1.29
CA LEU A 13 18.13 -12.63 -0.79
C LEU A 13 18.48 -12.24 0.66
N LEU A 14 18.54 -10.94 0.95
CA LEU A 14 18.85 -10.48 2.29
C LEU A 14 17.62 -10.62 3.19
N TYR A 15 17.80 -11.10 4.42
CA TYR A 15 16.69 -11.24 5.36
C TYR A 15 15.95 -9.91 5.62
N SER A 16 16.64 -8.77 5.51
CA SER A 16 16.03 -7.43 5.57
C SER A 16 14.83 -7.29 4.65
N ASP A 17 14.89 -7.89 3.46
CA ASP A 17 13.89 -7.73 2.40
C ASP A 17 12.63 -8.57 2.68
N TYR A 18 12.74 -9.58 3.57
CA TYR A 18 11.67 -10.52 3.92
C TYR A 18 11.19 -10.37 5.36
N SER A 19 11.95 -9.69 6.21
CA SER A 19 11.71 -9.57 7.65
C SER A 19 10.29 -9.13 7.98
N LEU A 20 9.74 -8.16 7.24
CA LEU A 20 8.36 -7.70 7.41
C LEU A 20 7.33 -8.80 7.08
N TYR A 21 7.47 -9.47 5.93
CA TYR A 21 6.52 -10.53 5.55
C TYR A 21 6.64 -11.76 6.44
N HIS A 22 7.84 -12.07 6.93
CA HIS A 22 8.05 -13.09 7.94
C HIS A 22 7.34 -12.74 9.26
N MET A 23 7.47 -11.48 9.72
CA MET A 23 6.73 -10.98 10.88
C MET A 23 5.22 -11.11 10.68
N LEU A 24 4.70 -10.69 9.51
CA LEU A 24 3.28 -10.81 9.19
C LEU A 24 2.81 -12.26 9.18
N HIS A 25 3.63 -13.19 8.70
CA HIS A 25 3.31 -14.61 8.72
C HIS A 25 3.20 -15.18 10.14
N ILE A 26 4.12 -14.80 11.03
CA ILE A 26 4.06 -15.18 12.45
C ILE A 26 2.80 -14.59 13.11
N CYS A 27 2.50 -13.32 12.84
CA CYS A 27 1.31 -12.65 13.35
C CYS A 27 0.02 -13.32 12.85
N HIS A 28 -0.08 -13.60 11.56
CA HIS A 28 -1.27 -14.23 10.96
C HIS A 28 -1.63 -15.57 11.62
N ASN A 29 -0.63 -16.37 12.02
CA ASN A 29 -0.87 -17.64 12.72
C ASN A 29 -1.37 -17.46 14.15
N SER A 30 -1.24 -16.26 14.73
CA SER A 30 -1.56 -15.97 16.13
C SER A 30 -2.79 -15.06 16.29
N ILE A 31 -3.04 -14.18 15.33
CA ILE A 31 -4.06 -13.13 15.37
C ILE A 31 -4.62 -12.84 13.98
N SER A 32 -5.85 -12.30 13.92
CA SER A 32 -6.42 -11.80 12.65
C SER A 32 -5.70 -10.53 12.23
N ILE A 33 -4.82 -10.63 11.24
CA ILE A 33 -4.03 -9.49 10.76
C ILE A 33 -4.87 -8.43 10.03
N ASP A 34 -6.08 -8.77 9.59
CA ASP A 34 -7.03 -7.83 8.99
C ASP A 34 -7.41 -6.70 9.96
N THR A 35 -7.34 -6.93 11.27
CA THR A 35 -7.67 -5.89 12.29
C THR A 35 -6.68 -4.73 12.31
N PHE A 36 -5.52 -4.87 11.69
CA PHE A 36 -4.52 -3.81 11.59
C PHE A 36 -4.68 -2.95 10.33
N LEU A 37 -5.57 -3.32 9.41
CA LEU A 37 -5.81 -2.56 8.20
C LEU A 37 -6.45 -1.21 8.55
N ASN A 38 -5.90 -0.15 8.00
CA ASN A 38 -6.51 1.17 8.02
C ASN A 38 -7.76 1.17 7.12
N ASP A 39 -8.87 1.69 7.65
CA ASP A 39 -10.17 1.69 6.94
C ASP A 39 -10.12 2.40 5.59
N ALA A 40 -9.26 3.41 5.42
CA ALA A 40 -9.09 4.13 4.16
C ALA A 40 -8.69 3.20 3.01
N ILE A 41 -7.88 2.18 3.28
CA ILE A 41 -7.37 1.22 2.29
C ILE A 41 -8.54 0.43 1.70
N ASN A 42 -9.38 -0.13 2.56
CA ASN A 42 -10.56 -0.89 2.15
C ASN A 42 -11.62 -0.01 1.48
N TYR A 43 -11.79 1.21 1.98
CA TYR A 43 -12.66 2.20 1.37
C TYR A 43 -12.24 2.51 -0.07
N LEU A 44 -10.95 2.80 -0.30
CA LEU A 44 -10.43 3.16 -1.62
C LEU A 44 -10.54 2.00 -2.62
N ARG A 45 -10.29 0.74 -2.23
CA ARG A 45 -10.51 -0.42 -3.12
C ARG A 45 -11.96 -0.50 -3.61
N LYS A 46 -12.92 -0.31 -2.70
CA LYS A 46 -14.35 -0.32 -3.02
C LYS A 46 -14.73 0.86 -3.91
N TYR A 47 -14.18 2.04 -3.61
CA TYR A 47 -14.42 3.25 -4.39
C TYR A 47 -13.88 3.11 -5.81
N ASP A 48 -12.65 2.60 -5.97
CA ASP A 48 -12.02 2.37 -7.28
C ASP A 48 -12.83 1.38 -8.12
N TYR A 49 -13.27 0.27 -7.53
CA TYR A 49 -14.14 -0.69 -8.22
C TYR A 49 -15.45 -0.07 -8.71
N LYS A 50 -16.10 0.75 -7.88
CA LYS A 50 -17.39 1.37 -8.21
C LYS A 50 -17.28 2.50 -9.23
N ASN A 51 -16.21 3.29 -9.18
CA ASN A 51 -16.08 4.54 -9.95
C ASN A 51 -15.05 4.43 -11.08
N ASN A 52 -14.43 3.27 -11.28
CA ASN A 52 -13.37 3.04 -12.25
C ASN A 52 -12.20 4.04 -12.10
N THR A 53 -11.80 4.28 -10.85
CA THR A 53 -10.66 5.13 -10.48
C THR A 53 -9.44 4.30 -10.09
N SER A 54 -8.32 4.96 -9.76
CA SER A 54 -7.07 4.30 -9.34
C SER A 54 -6.48 4.97 -8.10
N TYR A 55 -7.33 5.35 -7.15
CA TYR A 55 -6.95 6.10 -5.96
C TYR A 55 -6.17 5.24 -4.96
N TYR A 56 -6.51 3.96 -4.83
CA TYR A 56 -5.77 2.99 -4.03
C TYR A 56 -4.30 2.92 -4.47
N ASP A 57 -4.05 2.62 -5.75
CA ASP A 57 -2.70 2.51 -6.29
C ASP A 57 -1.97 3.86 -6.28
N SER A 58 -2.70 4.96 -6.52
CA SER A 58 -2.10 6.30 -6.48
C SER A 58 -1.62 6.66 -5.08
N LEU A 59 -2.40 6.35 -4.03
CA LEU A 59 -1.99 6.57 -2.65
C LEU A 59 -0.80 5.69 -2.28
N TYR A 60 -0.80 4.41 -2.67
CA TYR A 60 0.32 3.52 -2.38
C TYR A 60 1.62 4.01 -3.01
N SER A 61 1.59 4.34 -4.31
CA SER A 61 2.74 4.90 -5.01
C SER A 61 3.19 6.22 -4.39
N TYR A 62 2.26 7.06 -3.97
CA TYR A 62 2.57 8.33 -3.30
C TYR A 62 3.31 8.12 -1.98
N LEU A 63 2.88 7.16 -1.16
CA LEU A 63 3.55 6.83 0.09
C LEU A 63 4.95 6.24 -0.15
N LEU A 64 5.11 5.34 -1.13
CA LEU A 64 6.41 4.75 -1.48
C LEU A 64 7.42 5.78 -2.00
N ASN A 65 6.94 6.83 -2.66
CA ASN A 65 7.75 7.93 -3.16
C ASN A 65 7.88 9.08 -2.15
N ASN A 66 7.82 8.77 -0.84
CA ASN A 66 7.97 9.74 0.26
C ASN A 66 7.04 10.95 0.15
N CYS A 67 5.81 10.76 -0.35
CA CYS A 67 4.84 11.82 -0.58
C CYS A 67 5.32 12.89 -1.60
N SER A 68 6.24 12.53 -2.50
CA SER A 68 6.71 13.41 -3.57
C SER A 68 5.76 13.37 -4.76
N ILE A 69 5.11 14.49 -5.06
CA ILE A 69 4.23 14.61 -6.24
C ILE A 69 5.01 14.34 -7.54
N ILE A 70 6.26 14.82 -7.63
CA ILE A 70 7.07 14.70 -8.85
C ILE A 70 7.42 13.24 -9.10
N GLU A 71 8.04 12.57 -8.12
CA GLU A 71 8.48 11.18 -8.28
C GLU A 71 7.30 10.23 -8.46
N THR A 72 6.21 10.44 -7.73
CA THR A 72 4.99 9.63 -7.86
C THR A 72 4.32 9.82 -9.23
N SER A 73 4.28 11.05 -9.76
CA SER A 73 3.68 11.30 -11.07
C SER A 73 4.48 10.60 -12.18
N ARG A 74 5.80 10.55 -12.06
CA ARG A 74 6.68 9.81 -12.96
C ARG A 74 6.48 8.30 -12.84
N SER A 75 6.44 7.76 -11.62
CA SER A 75 6.27 6.32 -11.40
C SER A 75 4.92 5.78 -11.89
N LEU A 76 3.88 6.61 -11.84
CA LEU A 76 2.55 6.28 -12.34
C LEU A 76 2.33 6.64 -13.82
N PHE A 77 3.31 7.25 -14.49
CA PHE A 77 3.19 7.76 -15.87
C PHE A 77 1.99 8.70 -16.08
N ILE A 78 1.72 9.57 -15.09
CA ILE A 78 0.64 10.57 -15.17
C ILE A 78 1.17 11.98 -14.98
N HIS A 79 0.40 12.97 -15.44
CA HIS A 79 0.74 14.37 -15.20
C HIS A 79 0.64 14.73 -13.71
N ARG A 80 1.53 15.59 -13.21
CA ARG A 80 1.56 16.03 -11.80
C ARG A 80 0.22 16.60 -11.30
N ASN A 81 -0.49 17.35 -12.15
CA ASN A 81 -1.76 17.97 -11.78
C ASN A 81 -2.84 16.89 -11.55
N THR A 82 -2.82 15.83 -12.36
CA THR A 82 -3.70 14.68 -12.18
C THR A 82 -3.44 14.01 -10.85
N LEU A 83 -2.17 13.82 -10.48
CA LEU A 83 -1.83 13.26 -9.17
C LEU A 83 -2.29 14.16 -8.01
N ILE A 84 -2.05 15.48 -8.09
CA ILE A 84 -2.52 16.43 -7.06
C ILE A 84 -4.04 16.31 -6.86
N TYR A 85 -4.80 16.27 -7.96
CA TYR A 85 -6.24 16.05 -7.91
C TYR A 85 -6.60 14.74 -7.21
N ARG A 86 -5.94 13.62 -7.58
CA ARG A 86 -6.17 12.31 -6.95
C ARG A 86 -5.90 12.34 -5.45
N ILE A 87 -4.76 12.90 -5.03
CA ILE A 87 -4.39 12.98 -3.60
C ILE A 87 -5.38 13.84 -2.81
N ASN A 88 -5.77 15.00 -3.35
CA ASN A 88 -6.80 15.83 -2.71
C ASN A 88 -8.12 15.08 -2.59
N LYS A 89 -8.54 14.34 -3.62
CA LYS A 89 -9.77 13.56 -3.59
C LYS A 89 -9.68 12.39 -2.59
N ILE A 90 -8.54 11.74 -2.49
CA ILE A 90 -8.28 10.70 -1.49
C ILE A 90 -8.45 11.26 -0.06
N ILE A 91 -7.84 12.41 0.24
CA ILE A 91 -7.95 13.06 1.54
C ILE A 91 -9.40 13.44 1.83
N GLU A 92 -10.12 14.02 0.85
CA GLU A 92 -11.53 14.35 0.98
C GLU A 92 -12.41 13.12 1.30
N LEU A 93 -12.14 12.00 0.63
CA LEU A 93 -12.93 10.77 0.77
C LEU A 93 -12.66 9.99 2.06
N THR A 94 -11.43 10.07 2.57
CA THR A 94 -10.95 9.18 3.65
C THR A 94 -10.63 9.92 4.94
N ASN A 95 -10.51 11.25 4.88
CA ASN A 95 -10.15 12.12 6.00
C ASN A 95 -8.80 11.76 6.66
N ILE A 96 -7.89 11.16 5.90
CA ILE A 96 -6.54 10.81 6.38
C ILE A 96 -5.62 12.04 6.46
N ASP A 97 -4.72 12.06 7.46
CA ASP A 97 -3.67 13.09 7.57
C ASP A 97 -2.31 12.57 7.06
N LEU A 98 -2.01 12.85 5.80
CA LEU A 98 -0.72 12.51 5.18
C LEU A 98 0.47 13.33 5.72
N LYS A 99 0.25 14.35 6.56
CA LYS A 99 1.34 15.05 7.25
C LYS A 99 1.77 14.30 8.51
N ASN A 100 0.90 13.46 9.08
CA ASN A 100 1.19 12.66 10.25
C ASN A 100 2.09 11.45 9.88
N PRO A 101 3.33 11.37 10.38
CA PRO A 101 4.22 10.25 10.07
C PRO A 101 3.69 8.90 10.57
N THR A 102 3.00 8.88 11.72
CA THR A 102 2.42 7.64 12.27
C THR A 102 1.28 7.15 11.39
N GLU A 103 0.44 8.05 10.88
CA GLU A 103 -0.64 7.67 9.97
C GLU A 103 -0.12 7.17 8.62
N ARG A 104 0.91 7.83 8.06
CA ARG A 104 1.59 7.34 6.86
C ARG A 104 2.18 5.94 7.04
N LEU A 105 2.80 5.69 8.21
CA LEU A 105 3.32 4.36 8.55
C LEU A 105 2.19 3.33 8.63
N HIS A 106 1.08 3.66 9.30
CA HIS A 106 -0.08 2.76 9.40
C HIS A 106 -0.67 2.44 8.03
N LEU A 107 -0.80 3.43 7.14
CA LEU A 107 -1.24 3.23 5.76
C LEU A 107 -0.28 2.31 4.99
N LEU A 108 1.03 2.57 5.04
CA LEU A 108 2.04 1.71 4.39
C LEU A 108 1.99 0.27 4.91
N LEU A 109 1.92 0.09 6.23
CA LEU A 109 1.78 -1.23 6.85
C LEU A 109 0.50 -1.92 6.37
N SER A 110 -0.60 -1.19 6.30
CA SER A 110 -1.88 -1.71 5.81
C SER A 110 -1.80 -2.17 4.35
N TYR A 111 -1.10 -1.43 3.47
CA TYR A 111 -0.83 -1.89 2.11
C TYR A 111 0.00 -3.19 2.10
N LYS A 112 1.04 -3.28 2.93
CA LYS A 112 1.88 -4.50 3.02
C LYS A 112 1.09 -5.71 3.55
N ILE A 113 0.23 -5.50 4.54
CA ILE A 113 -0.69 -6.51 5.06
C ILE A 113 -1.67 -6.96 3.96
N SER A 114 -2.27 -6.01 3.23
CA SER A 114 -3.18 -6.34 2.13
C SER A 114 -2.50 -7.17 1.04
N ILE A 115 -1.27 -6.81 0.64
CA ILE A 115 -0.48 -7.58 -0.34
C ILE A 115 -0.18 -8.99 0.19
N TYR A 116 0.21 -9.10 1.47
CA TYR A 116 0.45 -10.39 2.11
C TYR A 116 -0.80 -11.27 2.10
N ILE A 117 -1.96 -10.74 2.51
CA ILE A 117 -3.24 -11.46 2.53
C ILE A 117 -3.64 -11.90 1.11
N ASP A 118 -3.49 -11.03 0.12
CA ASP A 118 -3.79 -11.35 -1.27
C ASP A 118 -2.84 -12.46 -1.79
N SER A 119 -1.59 -12.50 -1.34
CA SER A 119 -0.59 -13.51 -1.74
C SER A 119 -0.79 -14.90 -1.15
N ILE A 120 -1.46 -15.02 0.00
CA ILE A 120 -1.74 -16.33 0.64
C ILE A 120 -3.07 -16.94 0.20
N LYS A 121 -3.97 -16.13 -0.37
CA LYS A 121 -5.27 -16.57 -0.92
C LYS A 121 -5.16 -17.09 -2.36
N ALA A 122 -4.06 -16.77 -3.05
CA ALA A 122 -3.76 -17.20 -4.43
C ALA A 122 -2.99 -18.52 -4.47
#